data_AF-A0A5E4HX40-F1
#
_entry.id   AF-A0A5E4HX40-F1
#
_cell.length_a   1.000
_cell.length_b   1.000
_cell.length_c   1.000
_cell.angle_alpha   90.00
_cell.angle_beta   90.00
_cell.angle_gamma   90.00
#
_symmetry.space_group_name_H-M   'P 1'
#
loop_
_entity.id
_entity.type
_entity.pdbx_description
1 polymer ?
#
loop_
_entity_poly.entity_id
_entity_poly.type
_entity_poly.pdbx_seq_one_letter_code
_entity_poly.pdbx_strand_id
1 'polypeptide(L)'
;MADKKPADERIRYAWRVFLLVLLPFALGLWVLPHTQGMDGAAIGAPVSDASRGADGSVSYHFTHSQLEGGAQQLGALFPLANYADFPPLVSHGQWQLCFKDNGSRFLLADGSDVPAEIEWNISVQGQGQVLVQANSVNCTGVEPGQATIYQWSAKLGPAIAREGLNGTITFEPQTSTYPRATMDWGLLQGLVMIPVFYLLIWYPAGGIWRKIREGLLSQ
;
A
#
# COMPACT_ATOMS: atom_id res chain seq x y z
N MET A 1 -19.50 -9.15 61.94
CA MET A 1 -19.03 -9.80 60.70
C MET A 1 -19.72 -9.13 59.53
N ALA A 2 -19.08 -8.13 58.91
CA ALA A 2 -19.62 -7.43 57.75
C ALA A 2 -19.09 -8.09 56.49
N ASP A 3 -20.01 -8.62 55.68
CA ASP A 3 -19.76 -9.33 54.44
C ASP A 3 -19.32 -8.36 53.33
N LYS A 4 -18.06 -7.91 53.38
CA LYS A 4 -17.41 -7.17 52.29
C LYS A 4 -16.93 -8.16 51.21
N LYS A 5 -17.84 -8.81 50.47
CA LYS A 5 -17.46 -9.77 49.41
C LYS A 5 -17.78 -9.39 47.96
N PRO A 6 -18.79 -8.59 47.59
CA PRO A 6 -19.14 -8.45 46.17
C PRO A 6 -18.28 -7.47 45.38
N ALA A 7 -17.73 -6.42 46.01
CA ALA A 7 -16.96 -5.39 45.31
C ALA A 7 -15.57 -5.88 44.87
N ASP A 8 -14.92 -6.68 45.72
CA ASP A 8 -13.56 -7.18 45.48
C ASP A 8 -13.53 -8.24 44.36
N GLU A 9 -14.56 -9.10 44.28
CA GLU A 9 -14.68 -10.07 43.18
C GLU A 9 -14.93 -9.39 41.84
N ARG A 10 -15.74 -8.33 41.79
CA ARG A 10 -15.98 -7.54 40.58
C ARG A 10 -14.71 -6.86 40.09
N ILE A 11 -13.91 -6.30 41.01
CA ILE A 11 -12.62 -5.67 40.68
C ILE A 11 -11.64 -6.72 40.13
N ARG A 12 -11.54 -7.88 40.77
CA ARG A 12 -10.68 -8.98 40.29
C ARG A 12 -11.13 -9.51 38.93
N TYR A 13 -12.44 -9.63 38.70
CA TYR A 13 -12.98 -10.03 37.41
C TYR A 13 -12.66 -8.99 36.32
N ALA A 14 -12.91 -7.70 36.60
CA ALA A 14 -12.56 -6.61 35.68
C ALA A 14 -11.07 -6.60 35.33
N TRP A 15 -10.19 -6.80 36.31
CA TRP A 15 -8.75 -6.88 36.05
C TRP A 15 -8.37 -8.07 35.16
N ARG A 16 -9.00 -9.22 35.36
CA ARG A 16 -8.78 -10.40 34.50
C ARG A 16 -9.23 -10.14 33.07
N VAL A 17 -10.41 -9.55 32.89
CA VAL A 17 -10.91 -9.18 31.55
C VAL A 17 -9.96 -8.18 30.89
N PHE A 18 -9.48 -7.19 31.63
CA PHE A 18 -8.52 -6.24 31.09
C PHE A 18 -7.22 -6.90 30.65
N LEU A 19 -6.57 -7.69 31.52
CA LEU A 19 -5.27 -8.29 31.22
C LEU A 19 -5.34 -9.39 30.16
N LEU A 20 -6.40 -10.20 30.16
CA LEU A 20 -6.51 -11.36 29.29
C LEU A 20 -7.15 -11.03 27.93
N VAL A 21 -7.95 -9.97 27.85
CA VAL A 21 -8.72 -9.64 26.64
C VAL A 21 -8.41 -8.25 26.13
N LEU A 22 -8.65 -7.20 26.93
CA LEU A 22 -8.54 -5.82 26.44
C LEU A 22 -7.10 -5.41 26.12
N LEU A 23 -6.14 -5.81 26.94
CA LEU A 23 -4.74 -5.46 26.76
C LEU A 23 -4.15 -6.13 25.50
N PRO A 24 -4.25 -7.46 25.29
CA PRO A 24 -3.80 -8.08 24.04
C PRO A 24 -4.49 -7.50 22.80
N PHE A 25 -5.81 -7.27 22.90
CA PHE A 25 -6.58 -6.69 21.82
C PHE A 25 -6.11 -5.28 21.46
N ALA A 26 -5.93 -4.40 22.45
CA ALA A 26 -5.46 -3.03 22.23
C ALA A 26 -4.03 -2.99 21.67
N LEU A 27 -3.15 -3.89 22.12
CA LEU A 27 -1.80 -4.02 21.57
C LEU A 27 -1.82 -4.42 20.09
N GLY A 28 -2.64 -5.41 19.72
CA GLY A 28 -2.79 -5.83 18.33
C GLY A 28 -3.45 -4.77 17.44
N LEU A 29 -4.42 -4.03 17.98
CA LEU A 29 -5.18 -3.02 17.26
C LEU A 29 -4.39 -1.72 17.03
N TRP A 30 -3.58 -1.28 18.00
CA TRP A 30 -3.01 0.07 17.96
C TRP A 30 -1.48 0.13 17.98
N VAL A 31 -0.82 -0.86 18.58
CA VAL A 31 0.63 -0.78 18.86
C VAL A 31 1.44 -1.51 17.81
N LEU A 32 0.97 -2.68 17.38
CA LEU A 32 1.66 -3.45 16.35
C LEU A 32 1.34 -2.89 14.96
N PRO A 33 2.30 -2.92 14.02
CA PRO A 33 2.05 -2.49 12.64
C PRO A 33 0.97 -3.39 12.02
N HIS A 34 -0.11 -2.76 11.57
CA HIS A 34 -1.31 -3.43 11.07
C HIS A 34 -1.80 -2.84 9.74
N THR A 35 -1.06 -1.89 9.18
CA THR A 35 -1.38 -1.30 7.87
C THR A 35 -0.40 -1.78 6.81
N GLN A 36 -0.94 -2.14 5.63
CA GLN A 36 -0.13 -2.57 4.49
C GLN A 36 -0.65 -1.93 3.20
N GLY A 37 0.26 -1.40 2.38
CA GLY A 37 -0.07 -0.98 1.02
C GLY A 37 -0.19 -2.21 0.11
N MET A 38 -1.30 -2.32 -0.60
CA MET A 38 -1.49 -3.30 -1.67
C MET A 38 -1.50 -2.59 -3.01
N ASP A 39 -0.69 -3.12 -3.92
CA ASP A 39 -0.60 -2.65 -5.30
C ASP A 39 -1.59 -3.42 -6.16
N GLY A 40 -2.30 -2.69 -7.01
CA GLY A 40 -3.26 -3.25 -7.95
C GLY A 40 -2.64 -3.56 -9.30
N ALA A 41 -3.47 -4.06 -10.20
CA ALA A 41 -3.09 -4.32 -11.58
C ALA A 41 -2.68 -3.02 -12.29
N ALA A 42 -1.70 -3.14 -13.20
CA ALA A 42 -1.31 -2.02 -14.03
C ALA A 42 -2.49 -1.58 -14.93
N ILE A 43 -2.70 -0.27 -14.99
CA ILE A 43 -3.66 0.40 -15.86
C ILE A 43 -2.91 1.24 -16.90
N GLY A 44 -3.65 1.94 -17.76
CA GLY A 44 -3.10 2.71 -18.89
C GLY A 44 -1.88 3.57 -18.54
N ALA A 45 -0.82 3.43 -19.31
CA ALA A 45 0.38 4.25 -19.18
C ALA A 45 1.01 4.42 -20.56
N PRO A 46 1.86 5.44 -20.77
CA PRO A 46 2.67 5.55 -21.97
C PRO A 46 3.45 4.26 -22.24
N VAL A 47 3.09 3.57 -23.33
CA VAL A 47 3.82 2.41 -23.86
C VAL A 47 4.54 2.79 -25.14
N SER A 48 5.60 2.05 -25.47
CA SER A 48 6.42 2.29 -26.65
C SER A 48 5.59 2.26 -27.93
N ASP A 49 5.38 3.42 -28.54
CA ASP A 49 4.94 3.53 -29.93
C ASP A 49 6.18 3.90 -30.76
N ALA A 50 6.64 2.96 -31.59
CA ALA A 50 7.85 3.09 -32.42
C ALA A 50 7.82 4.25 -33.44
N SER A 51 6.79 5.10 -33.42
CA SER A 51 6.53 6.18 -34.37
C SER A 51 6.78 7.59 -33.83
N ARG A 52 7.13 7.76 -32.55
CA ARG A 52 7.36 9.10 -31.97
C ARG A 52 8.85 9.42 -31.88
N GLY A 53 9.29 10.37 -32.70
CA GLY A 53 10.65 10.91 -32.66
C GLY A 53 10.94 11.62 -31.34
N ALA A 54 12.21 11.62 -30.92
CA ALA A 54 12.67 12.21 -29.66
C ALA A 54 12.75 13.75 -29.65
N ASP A 55 12.06 14.44 -30.57
CA ASP A 55 12.07 15.90 -30.68
C ASP A 55 10.88 16.54 -29.95
N GLY A 56 11.14 17.10 -28.77
CA GLY A 56 10.21 17.98 -28.04
C GLY A 56 9.44 17.32 -26.89
N SER A 57 8.35 17.97 -26.46
CA SER A 57 7.46 17.48 -25.39
C SER A 57 6.49 16.44 -25.93
N VAL A 58 6.37 15.29 -25.26
CA VAL A 58 5.43 14.23 -25.66
C VAL A 58 4.29 14.14 -24.65
N SER A 59 3.04 14.13 -25.10
CA SER A 59 1.85 13.97 -24.25
C SER A 59 1.03 12.73 -24.60
N TYR A 60 0.46 12.11 -23.57
CA TYR A 60 -0.41 10.94 -23.64
C TYR A 60 -1.60 11.12 -22.71
N HIS A 61 -2.80 10.86 -23.19
CA HIS A 61 -4.05 11.03 -22.44
C HIS A 61 -4.68 9.67 -22.15
N PHE A 62 -5.09 9.46 -20.90
CA PHE A 62 -5.75 8.24 -20.47
C PHE A 62 -7.02 8.58 -19.70
N THR A 63 -8.11 7.89 -20.03
CA THR A 63 -9.37 7.94 -19.29
C THR A 63 -9.61 6.55 -18.73
N HIS A 64 -9.72 6.43 -17.41
CA HIS A 64 -10.02 5.14 -16.77
C HIS A 64 -11.29 5.26 -15.93
N SER A 65 -12.38 4.69 -16.47
CA SER A 65 -13.65 4.57 -15.76
C SER A 65 -13.63 3.44 -14.73
N GLN A 66 -12.71 2.47 -14.79
CA GLN A 66 -12.74 1.28 -13.92
C GLN A 66 -12.23 1.48 -12.47
N LEU A 67 -11.91 2.71 -12.05
CA LEU A 67 -11.83 3.03 -10.62
C LEU A 67 -13.24 3.26 -10.02
N GLU A 68 -14.28 3.24 -10.86
CA GLU A 68 -15.70 3.22 -10.50
C GLU A 68 -16.13 1.85 -9.96
N GLY A 69 -15.74 1.52 -8.73
CA GLY A 69 -16.28 0.30 -8.16
C GLY A 69 -15.98 0.15 -6.69
N GLY A 70 -17.01 0.31 -5.85
CA GLY A 70 -16.97 -0.18 -4.48
C GLY A 70 -16.65 -1.69 -4.42
N ALA A 71 -16.47 -2.21 -3.19
CA ALA A 71 -16.13 -3.58 -2.77
C ALA A 71 -16.15 -4.72 -3.82
N GLN A 72 -17.14 -4.79 -4.70
CA GLN A 72 -17.30 -5.84 -5.72
C GLN A 72 -16.30 -5.79 -6.90
N GLN A 73 -15.61 -4.68 -7.17
CA GLN A 73 -14.57 -4.60 -8.24
C GLN A 73 -13.13 -4.56 -7.71
N LEU A 74 -12.93 -4.50 -6.40
CA LEU A 74 -11.61 -4.64 -5.76
C LEU A 74 -10.91 -5.93 -6.19
N GLY A 75 -11.64 -7.03 -6.35
CA GLY A 75 -11.09 -8.31 -6.81
C GLY A 75 -10.51 -8.31 -8.22
N ALA A 76 -10.94 -7.40 -9.09
CA ALA A 76 -10.41 -7.27 -10.46
C ALA A 76 -9.12 -6.44 -10.48
N LEU A 77 -9.03 -5.42 -9.63
CA LEU A 77 -7.84 -4.57 -9.51
C LEU A 77 -6.81 -5.15 -8.54
N PHE A 78 -7.24 -5.91 -7.54
CA PHE A 78 -6.42 -6.53 -6.52
C PHE A 78 -6.87 -8.00 -6.39
N PRO A 79 -6.31 -8.92 -7.20
CA PRO A 79 -6.74 -10.33 -7.19
C PRO A 79 -6.58 -11.01 -5.81
N LEU A 80 -5.70 -10.47 -4.96
CA LEU A 80 -5.53 -10.91 -3.57
C LEU A 80 -6.48 -10.22 -2.58
N ALA A 81 -7.11 -9.10 -2.94
CA ALA A 81 -8.03 -8.39 -2.06
C ALA A 81 -9.27 -9.22 -1.72
N ASN A 82 -9.77 -10.05 -2.64
CA ASN A 82 -10.91 -10.93 -2.36
C ASN A 82 -10.64 -11.97 -1.25
N TYR A 83 -9.38 -12.29 -0.98
CA TYR A 83 -8.99 -13.17 0.13
C TYR A 83 -8.64 -12.39 1.40
N ALA A 84 -8.53 -11.07 1.29
CA ALA A 84 -8.13 -10.15 2.35
C ALA A 84 -9.28 -9.25 2.83
N ASP A 85 -10.39 -9.20 2.08
CA ASP A 85 -11.54 -8.36 2.37
C ASP A 85 -12.53 -9.09 3.29
N PHE A 86 -12.49 -8.75 4.58
CA PHE A 86 -13.43 -9.23 5.58
C PHE A 86 -14.05 -8.06 6.34
N PRO A 87 -15.06 -7.36 5.81
CA PRO A 87 -15.74 -6.31 6.57
C PRO A 87 -16.49 -6.93 7.76
N PRO A 88 -16.41 -6.37 8.99
CA PRO A 88 -15.73 -5.13 9.39
C PRO A 88 -14.29 -5.33 9.95
N LEU A 89 -13.74 -6.55 9.88
CA LEU A 89 -12.45 -6.94 10.45
C LEU A 89 -11.24 -6.35 9.73
N VAL A 90 -11.39 -6.05 8.45
CA VAL A 90 -10.39 -5.37 7.62
C VAL A 90 -11.04 -4.11 7.06
N SER A 91 -10.35 -2.98 7.18
CA SER A 91 -10.83 -1.73 6.62
C SER A 91 -9.91 -1.27 5.49
N HIS A 92 -10.51 -0.67 4.47
CA HIS A 92 -9.80 -0.09 3.34
C HIS A 92 -9.59 1.40 3.61
N GLY A 93 -8.32 1.80 3.63
CA GLY A 93 -7.87 3.18 3.78
C GLY A 93 -7.87 3.95 2.46
N GLN A 94 -7.10 5.04 2.45
CA GLN A 94 -7.01 5.96 1.32
C GLN A 94 -6.58 5.23 0.04
N TRP A 95 -7.31 5.51 -1.03
CA TRP A 95 -6.99 5.06 -2.38
C TRP A 95 -5.98 6.02 -2.99
N GLN A 96 -4.98 5.45 -3.63
CA GLN A 96 -3.93 6.19 -4.31
C GLN A 96 -3.80 5.69 -5.74
N LEU A 97 -3.43 6.59 -6.63
CA LEU A 97 -3.00 6.27 -7.97
C LEU A 97 -1.50 6.53 -8.06
N CYS A 98 -0.75 5.48 -8.35
CA CYS A 98 0.71 5.51 -8.43
C CYS A 98 1.16 5.51 -9.89
N PHE A 99 2.13 6.37 -10.17
CA PHE A 99 2.76 6.54 -11.47
C PHE A 99 4.24 6.22 -11.31
N LYS A 100 4.73 5.28 -12.11
CA LYS A 100 6.11 4.81 -12.04
C LYS A 100 6.76 4.91 -13.41
N ASP A 101 7.98 5.43 -13.41
CA ASP A 101 8.92 5.27 -14.51
C ASP A 101 9.91 4.14 -14.14
N ASN A 102 10.10 3.20 -15.05
CA ASN A 102 10.97 2.03 -14.88
C ASN A 102 12.23 2.13 -15.76
N GLY A 103 12.67 3.36 -16.05
CA GLY A 103 13.84 3.62 -16.88
C GLY A 103 13.47 3.84 -18.33
N SER A 104 12.66 4.86 -18.59
CA SER A 104 12.41 5.29 -19.97
C SER A 104 13.73 5.67 -20.66
N ARG A 105 13.84 5.36 -21.95
CA ARG A 105 15.13 5.39 -22.68
C ARG A 105 15.00 5.95 -24.09
N PHE A 106 16.12 6.37 -24.64
CA PHE A 106 16.25 6.67 -26.06
C PHE A 106 16.80 5.45 -26.79
N LEU A 107 16.16 5.09 -27.89
CA LEU A 107 16.59 4.02 -28.77
C LEU A 107 17.20 4.64 -30.02
N LEU A 108 18.47 4.33 -30.26
CA LEU A 108 19.23 4.84 -31.39
C LEU A 108 18.96 3.95 -32.62
N ALA A 109 19.29 4.47 -33.82
CA ALA A 109 19.08 3.75 -35.06
C ALA A 109 19.90 2.46 -35.20
N ASP A 110 20.97 2.31 -34.41
CA ASP A 110 21.80 1.10 -34.33
C ASP A 110 21.25 0.06 -33.33
N GLY A 111 20.15 0.37 -32.65
CA GLY A 111 19.53 -0.48 -31.63
C GLY A 111 20.16 -0.35 -30.24
N SER A 112 21.13 0.55 -30.04
CA SER A 112 21.65 0.86 -28.71
C SER A 112 20.66 1.69 -27.90
N ASP A 113 20.66 1.52 -26.58
CA ASP A 113 19.87 2.31 -25.66
C ASP A 113 20.71 3.29 -24.86
N VAL A 114 20.16 4.49 -24.70
CA VAL A 114 20.75 5.54 -23.86
C VAL A 114 19.71 5.94 -22.80
N PRO A 115 20.09 6.00 -21.51
CA PRO A 115 19.20 6.46 -20.47
C PRO A 115 18.73 7.88 -20.78
N ALA A 116 17.43 8.12 -20.63
CA ALA A 116 16.84 9.40 -20.90
C ALA A 116 16.65 10.18 -19.59
N GLU A 117 17.18 11.40 -19.52
CA GLU A 117 16.85 12.34 -18.46
C GLU A 117 15.45 12.88 -18.73
N ILE A 118 14.46 12.38 -17.98
CA ILE A 118 13.05 12.70 -18.18
C ILE A 118 12.41 13.14 -16.88
N GLU A 119 11.64 14.21 -16.98
CA GLU A 119 10.67 14.60 -15.97
C GLU A 119 9.27 14.36 -16.54
N TRP A 120 8.55 13.42 -15.94
CA TRP A 120 7.15 13.18 -16.23
C TRP A 120 6.29 14.08 -15.36
N ASN A 121 5.45 14.89 -16.01
CA ASN A 121 4.41 15.66 -15.37
C ASN A 121 3.06 15.00 -15.67
N ILE A 122 2.43 14.47 -14.64
CA ILE A 122 1.14 13.80 -14.71
C ILE A 122 0.06 14.73 -14.15
N SER A 123 -0.85 15.18 -14.99
CA SER A 123 -2.03 15.94 -14.55
C SER A 123 -3.16 14.97 -14.21
N VAL A 124 -3.64 15.00 -12.97
CA VAL A 124 -4.79 14.20 -12.50
C VAL A 124 -5.95 15.14 -12.22
N GLN A 125 -7.10 14.90 -12.86
CA GLN A 125 -8.27 15.75 -12.74
C GLN A 125 -8.72 15.86 -11.28
N GLY A 126 -8.83 17.09 -10.76
CA GLY A 126 -9.29 17.36 -9.40
C GLY A 126 -8.24 17.21 -8.29
N GLN A 127 -7.04 16.69 -8.57
CA GLN A 127 -5.98 16.47 -7.58
C GLN A 127 -4.72 17.32 -7.83
N GLY A 128 -4.47 17.75 -9.08
CA GLY A 128 -3.33 18.60 -9.45
C GLY A 128 -2.28 17.85 -10.29
N GLN A 129 -1.03 18.33 -10.24
CA GLN A 129 0.08 17.74 -10.99
C GLN A 129 0.97 16.87 -10.09
N VAL A 130 1.32 15.68 -10.59
CA VAL A 130 2.23 14.73 -9.98
C VAL A 130 3.49 14.66 -10.82
N LEU A 131 4.64 14.92 -10.21
CA LEU A 131 5.94 14.84 -10.87
C LEU A 131 6.57 13.47 -10.61
N VAL A 132 7.01 12.79 -11.66
CA VAL A 132 7.73 11.51 -11.61
C VAL A 132 9.05 11.68 -12.33
N GLN A 133 10.14 11.42 -11.62
CA GLN A 133 11.49 11.43 -12.18
C GLN A 133 11.79 10.08 -12.83
N ALA A 134 12.85 10.03 -13.65
CA ALA A 134 13.36 8.79 -14.20
C ALA A 134 13.65 7.77 -13.08
N ASN A 135 13.24 6.52 -13.29
CA ASN A 135 13.38 5.42 -12.31
C ASN A 135 12.71 5.66 -10.94
N SER A 136 11.70 6.54 -10.87
CA SER A 136 11.01 6.85 -9.62
C SER A 136 9.53 6.47 -9.66
N VAL A 137 8.91 6.46 -8.49
CA VAL A 137 7.45 6.33 -8.32
C VAL A 137 6.91 7.51 -7.52
N ASN A 138 5.76 8.03 -7.93
CA ASN A 138 5.03 9.01 -7.16
C ASN A 138 3.53 8.69 -7.20
N CYS A 139 2.83 8.94 -6.10
CA CYS A 139 1.42 8.59 -5.95
C CYS A 139 0.61 9.80 -5.50
N THR A 140 -0.64 9.88 -5.95
CA THR A 140 -1.62 10.87 -5.49
C THR A 140 -2.84 10.19 -4.92
N GLY A 141 -3.53 10.84 -3.97
CA GLY A 141 -4.83 10.37 -3.49
C GLY A 141 -5.87 10.40 -4.61
N VAL A 142 -6.81 9.47 -4.58
CA VAL A 142 -7.99 9.47 -5.45
C VAL A 142 -9.23 9.08 -4.64
N GLU A 143 -10.38 9.65 -4.99
CA GLU A 143 -11.64 9.26 -4.35
C GLU A 143 -12.16 7.96 -4.97
N PRO A 144 -12.47 6.94 -4.15
CA PRO A 144 -13.04 5.69 -4.66
C PRO A 144 -14.41 5.92 -5.28
N GLY A 145 -14.71 5.26 -6.39
CA GLY A 145 -16.02 5.33 -7.04
C GLY A 145 -16.21 6.51 -7.99
N GLN A 146 -15.18 7.33 -8.23
CA GLN A 146 -15.19 8.37 -9.26
C GLN A 146 -14.28 7.99 -10.44
N ALA A 147 -14.72 8.31 -11.66
CA ALA A 147 -13.88 8.21 -12.83
C ALA A 147 -12.63 9.07 -12.65
N THR A 148 -11.45 8.45 -12.79
CA THR A 148 -10.18 9.17 -12.69
C THR A 148 -9.62 9.38 -14.10
N ILE A 149 -9.43 10.65 -14.46
CA ILE A 149 -8.84 11.06 -15.73
C ILE A 149 -7.44 11.60 -15.44
N TYR A 150 -6.43 11.10 -16.16
CA TYR A 150 -5.06 11.57 -16.02
C TYR A 150 -4.33 11.64 -17.37
N GLN A 151 -3.35 12.55 -17.43
CA GLN A 151 -2.56 12.80 -18.61
C GLN A 151 -1.08 12.77 -18.25
N TRP A 152 -0.30 11.98 -18.96
CA TRP A 152 1.16 11.97 -18.88
C TRP A 152 1.75 12.97 -19.86
N SER A 153 2.68 13.79 -19.41
CA SER A 153 3.49 14.66 -20.27
C SER A 153 4.96 14.50 -19.91
N ALA A 154 5.81 14.18 -20.88
CA ALA A 154 7.25 14.10 -20.68
C ALA A 154 7.91 15.40 -21.11
N LYS A 155 8.71 15.97 -20.23
CA LYS A 155 9.75 16.90 -20.59
C LYS A 155 11.04 16.10 -20.78
N LEU A 156 11.40 15.89 -22.05
CA LEU A 156 12.66 15.28 -22.40
C LEU A 156 13.78 16.30 -22.16
N GLY A 157 14.82 15.91 -21.42
CA GLY A 157 16.04 16.70 -21.27
C GLY A 157 16.70 16.99 -22.62
N PRO A 158 17.67 17.92 -22.68
CA PRO A 158 18.36 18.22 -23.93
C PRO A 158 18.90 16.92 -24.53
N ALA A 159 18.38 16.56 -25.70
CA ALA A 159 18.76 15.37 -26.42
C ALA A 159 20.28 15.31 -26.50
N ILE A 160 20.83 14.12 -26.20
CA ILE A 160 22.22 13.75 -26.44
C ILE A 160 22.69 14.47 -27.70
N ALA A 161 23.77 15.25 -27.59
CA ALA A 161 24.26 16.06 -28.71
C ALA A 161 24.25 15.23 -29.98
N ARG A 162 23.36 15.57 -30.93
CA ARG A 162 23.15 14.83 -32.19
C ARG A 162 24.41 14.79 -33.07
N GLU A 163 25.46 15.49 -32.66
CA GLU A 163 26.79 15.50 -33.25
C GLU A 163 27.44 14.11 -33.14
N GLY A 164 27.13 13.23 -34.11
CA GLY A 164 27.76 11.92 -34.27
C GLY A 164 26.78 10.75 -34.42
N LEU A 165 25.49 10.95 -34.20
CA LEU A 165 24.47 9.89 -34.31
C LEU A 165 23.79 9.92 -35.68
N ASN A 166 24.19 9.01 -36.57
CA ASN A 166 23.52 8.79 -37.85
C ASN A 166 22.23 8.00 -37.64
N GLY A 167 21.08 8.69 -37.56
CA GLY A 167 19.76 8.07 -37.63
C GLY A 167 18.69 8.73 -36.76
N THR A 168 17.46 8.19 -36.82
CA THR A 168 16.33 8.63 -35.99
C THR A 168 16.50 8.13 -34.56
N ILE A 169 16.45 9.04 -33.59
CA ILE A 169 16.37 8.73 -32.16
C ILE A 169 14.89 8.59 -31.80
N THR A 170 14.52 7.44 -31.28
CA THR A 170 13.14 7.15 -30.85
C THR A 170 13.07 7.18 -29.33
N PHE A 171 12.01 7.77 -28.79
CA PHE A 171 11.78 7.75 -27.35
C PHE A 171 10.93 6.52 -26.98
N GLU A 172 11.44 5.69 -26.07
CA GLU A 172 10.76 4.50 -25.58
C GLU A 172 10.34 4.70 -24.11
N PRO A 173 9.07 5.05 -23.85
CA PRO A 173 8.56 5.14 -22.49
C PRO A 173 8.46 3.76 -21.84
N GLN A 174 9.04 3.64 -20.65
CA GLN A 174 8.96 2.47 -19.78
C GLN A 174 8.19 2.86 -18.52
N THR A 175 6.88 3.08 -18.67
CA THR A 175 6.05 3.59 -17.59
C THR A 175 4.96 2.61 -17.18
N SER A 176 4.52 2.69 -15.93
CA SER A 176 3.40 1.94 -15.40
C SER A 176 2.56 2.80 -14.49
N THR A 177 1.25 2.75 -14.66
CA THR A 177 0.28 3.35 -13.74
C THR A 177 -0.44 2.22 -13.01
N TYR A 178 -0.64 2.31 -11.70
CA TYR A 178 -1.39 1.30 -10.96
C TYR A 178 -2.08 1.91 -9.72
N PRO A 179 -3.27 1.44 -9.35
CA PRO A 179 -3.90 1.83 -8.10
C PRO A 179 -3.20 1.18 -6.92
N ARG A 180 -3.20 1.87 -5.78
CA ARG A 180 -2.71 1.37 -4.49
C ARG A 180 -3.77 1.65 -3.43
N ALA A 181 -4.09 0.64 -2.63
CA ALA A 181 -4.98 0.79 -1.48
C ALA A 181 -4.20 0.49 -0.20
N THR A 182 -4.45 1.24 0.86
CA THR A 182 -3.95 0.87 2.19
C THR A 182 -4.97 -0.06 2.84
N MET A 183 -4.55 -1.24 3.29
CA MET A 183 -5.38 -2.13 4.08
C MET A 183 -4.99 -2.02 5.55
N ASP A 184 -6.00 -1.91 6.41
CA ASP A 184 -5.86 -1.88 7.85
C ASP A 184 -6.45 -3.17 8.45
N TRP A 185 -5.57 -3.92 9.09
CA TRP A 185 -5.81 -5.22 9.71
C TRP A 185 -5.93 -5.13 11.23
N GLY A 186 -5.94 -3.93 11.81
CA GLY A 186 -5.81 -3.72 13.25
C GLY A 186 -6.90 -4.45 14.03
N LEU A 187 -8.15 -4.44 13.56
CA LEU A 187 -9.25 -5.13 14.24
C LEU A 187 -9.06 -6.64 14.24
N LEU A 188 -8.74 -7.22 13.08
CA LEU A 188 -8.45 -8.65 12.95
C LEU A 188 -7.22 -9.04 13.81
N GLN A 189 -6.15 -8.26 13.72
CA GLN A 189 -4.92 -8.48 14.48
C GLN A 189 -5.21 -8.43 15.98
N GLY A 190 -5.94 -7.42 16.46
CA GLY A 190 -6.39 -7.33 17.86
C GLY A 190 -7.12 -8.59 18.32
N LEU A 191 -8.05 -9.12 17.52
CA LEU A 191 -8.77 -10.36 17.85
C LEU A 191 -7.85 -11.58 17.91
N VAL A 192 -6.94 -11.73 16.95
CA VAL A 192 -5.96 -12.83 16.89
C VAL A 192 -4.95 -12.75 18.05
N MET A 193 -4.61 -11.54 18.51
CA MET A 193 -3.66 -11.36 19.60
C MET A 193 -4.18 -11.89 20.95
N ILE A 194 -5.49 -11.98 21.16
CA ILE A 194 -6.08 -12.52 22.40
C ILE A 194 -5.62 -13.98 22.65
N PRO A 195 -5.88 -14.96 21.75
CA PRO A 195 -5.41 -16.34 21.95
C PRO A 195 -3.88 -16.46 21.90
N VAL A 196 -3.19 -15.64 21.10
CA VAL A 196 -1.72 -15.65 21.03
C VAL A 196 -1.09 -15.26 22.37
N PHE A 197 -1.53 -14.17 22.97
CA PHE A 197 -1.05 -13.75 24.30
C PHE A 197 -1.43 -14.76 25.37
N TYR A 198 -2.62 -15.37 25.27
CA TYR A 198 -3.00 -16.44 26.19
C TYR A 198 -2.01 -17.60 26.14
N LEU A 199 -1.68 -18.11 24.95
CA LEU A 199 -0.81 -19.26 24.78
C LEU A 199 0.67 -18.97 25.07
N LEU A 200 1.17 -17.79 24.66
CA LEU A 200 2.60 -17.49 24.70
C LEU A 200 3.04 -16.73 25.96
N ILE A 201 2.13 -15.99 26.59
CA ILE A 201 2.47 -15.15 27.74
C ILE A 201 1.77 -15.67 28.99
N TRP A 202 0.44 -15.73 28.98
CA TRP A 202 -0.32 -16.01 30.20
C TRP A 202 -0.22 -17.47 30.63
N TYR A 203 -0.23 -18.41 29.69
CA TYR A 203 -0.11 -19.84 29.99
C TYR A 203 1.27 -20.19 30.62
N PRO A 204 2.42 -19.76 30.04
CA PRO A 204 3.71 -19.92 30.69
C PRO A 204 3.83 -19.18 32.02
N ALA A 205 3.33 -17.94 32.12
CA ALA A 205 3.36 -17.17 33.36
C ALA A 205 2.59 -17.87 34.48
N GLY A 206 1.42 -18.44 34.18
CA GLY A 206 0.66 -19.27 35.11
C GLY A 206 1.41 -20.53 35.55
N GLY A 207 2.10 -21.19 34.61
CA GLY A 207 2.95 -22.35 34.90
C GLY A 207 4.13 -22.01 35.82
N ILE A 208 4.82 -20.89 35.56
CA ILE A 208 5.92 -20.39 36.41
C ILE A 208 5.40 -20.03 37.80
N TRP A 209 4.31 -19.28 37.88
CA TRP A 209 3.69 -18.88 39.15
C TRP A 209 3.30 -20.11 39.99
N ARG A 210 2.71 -21.13 39.35
CA ARG A 210 2.36 -22.37 40.03
C ARG A 210 3.59 -23.06 40.59
N LYS A 211 4.67 -23.18 39.81
CA LYS A 211 5.95 -23.77 40.27
C LYS A 211 6.56 -22.99 41.44
N ILE A 212 6.54 -21.66 41.41
CA ILE A 212 7.04 -20.83 42.51
C ILE A 212 6.21 -21.06 43.78
N ARG A 213 4.88 -21.08 43.66
CA ARG A 213 3.98 -21.25 44.81
C ARG A 213 4.05 -22.67 45.40
N GLU A 214 4.09 -23.70 44.56
CA GLU A 214 4.24 -25.09 44.99
C GLU A 214 5.64 -25.35 45.57
N GLY A 215 6.69 -24.79 44.97
CA GLY A 215 8.06 -24.88 45.48
C GLY A 215 8.25 -24.23 46.85
N LEU A 216 7.66 -23.05 47.07
CA LEU A 216 7.69 -22.33 48.35
C LEU A 216 6.86 -22.99 49.46
N LEU A 217 5.84 -23.78 49.13
CA LEU A 217 5.01 -24.51 50.09
C LEU A 217 5.55 -25.91 50.41
N SER A 218 6.57 -26.37 49.69
CA SER A 218 7.23 -27.68 49.85
C SER A 218 8.52 -27.63 50.66
N GLN A 219 8.93 -26.46 51.15
CA GLN A 219 10.02 -26.24 52.10
C GLN A 219 9.45 -25.86 53.46
#